data_AF-A0A2M8Q940-F1
#
_entry.id   AF-A0A2M8Q940-F1
#
_cell.length_a   1.000
_cell.length_b   1.000
_cell.length_c   1.000
_cell.angle_alpha   90.00
_cell.angle_beta   90.00
_cell.angle_gamma   90.00
#
_symmetry.space_group_name_H-M   'P 1'
#
loop_
_entity.id
_entity.type
_entity.pdbx_description
1 polymer ?
#
loop_
_entity_poly.entity_id
_entity_poly.type
_entity_poly.pdbx_seq_one_letter_code
_entity_poly.pdbx_strand_id
1 'polypeptide(L)'
;MPEEQARPNVLQRVFRSYVFRRLVKAVVTIFAVVTATFFLIRLMPSNPVEIFIQEQIAMYGMSYQEARDQASALFAIDLDAPLSQQYLEYLGNLLRGDLGQSYRSKGTYVADIIRQFLPWTLFSVGTSLLISFVLGVVLGMLMAYRRETPIDYALSTFASLVSSVPNYLIAIIL
;
A
#
# COMPACT_ATOMS: atom_id res chain seq x y z
N MET A 1 2.04 -47.90 31.94
CA MET A 1 3.10 -47.09 31.31
C MET A 1 2.46 -45.80 30.82
N PRO A 2 2.82 -44.61 31.33
CA PRO A 2 2.24 -43.37 30.83
C PRO A 2 2.94 -42.97 29.53
N GLU A 3 2.14 -42.76 28.48
CA GLU A 3 2.58 -42.30 27.17
C GLU A 3 3.33 -40.97 27.30
N GLU A 4 4.58 -40.99 26.84
CA GLU A 4 5.44 -39.82 26.72
C GLU A 4 4.86 -38.90 25.63
N GLN A 5 4.00 -37.97 26.04
CA GLN A 5 3.46 -36.94 25.15
C GLN A 5 4.61 -36.08 24.61
N ALA A 6 5.05 -36.37 23.39
CA ALA A 6 6.04 -35.61 22.65
C ALA A 6 5.61 -34.14 22.63
N ARG A 7 6.27 -33.30 23.44
CA ARG A 7 6.00 -31.87 23.51
C ARG A 7 6.17 -31.30 22.10
N PRO A 8 5.16 -30.61 21.54
CA PRO A 8 5.28 -30.08 20.19
C PRO A 8 6.49 -29.15 20.11
N ASN A 9 7.37 -29.41 19.15
CA ASN A 9 8.58 -28.65 18.93
C ASN A 9 8.25 -27.16 18.83
N VAL A 10 9.07 -26.31 19.43
CA VAL A 10 8.89 -24.84 19.45
C VAL A 10 8.67 -24.30 18.03
N LEU A 11 9.37 -24.86 17.05
CA LEU A 11 9.19 -24.58 15.63
C LEU A 11 7.74 -24.83 15.15
N GLN A 12 7.13 -25.97 15.49
CA GLN A 12 5.75 -26.28 15.11
C GLN A 12 4.74 -25.31 15.74
N ARG A 13 5.00 -24.81 16.96
CA ARG A 13 4.18 -23.78 17.60
C ARG A 13 4.31 -22.41 16.91
N VAL A 14 5.52 -22.04 16.50
CA VAL A 14 5.78 -20.81 15.73
C VAL A 14 5.09 -20.88 14.37
N PHE A 15 5.23 -21.98 13.64
CA PHE A 15 4.58 -22.17 12.33
C PHE A 15 3.03 -22.21 12.41
N ARG A 16 2.46 -22.76 13.49
CA ARG A 16 0.99 -22.70 13.74
C ARG A 16 0.52 -21.37 14.32
N SER A 17 1.43 -20.49 14.74
CA SER A 17 1.07 -19.19 15.32
C SER A 17 0.28 -18.34 14.32
N TYR A 18 -0.73 -17.65 14.82
CA TYR A 18 -1.50 -16.68 14.03
C TYR A 18 -0.60 -15.59 13.44
N VAL A 19 0.37 -15.11 14.23
CA VAL A 19 1.30 -14.05 13.83
C VAL A 19 2.14 -14.50 12.64
N PHE A 20 2.70 -15.71 12.68
CA PHE A 20 3.51 -16.24 11.58
C PHE A 20 2.69 -16.36 10.28
N ARG A 21 1.50 -16.97 10.36
CA ARG A 21 0.61 -17.07 9.19
C ARG A 21 0.24 -15.71 8.61
N ARG A 22 0.06 -14.69 9.47
CA ARG A 22 -0.23 -13.32 9.05
C ARG A 22 0.97 -12.63 8.40
N LEU A 23 2.17 -12.81 8.94
CA LEU A 23 3.41 -12.32 8.35
C LEU A 23 3.68 -12.93 6.98
N VAL A 24 3.55 -14.25 6.84
CA VAL A 24 3.71 -14.93 5.55
C VAL A 24 2.71 -14.41 4.52
N LYS A 25 1.42 -14.26 4.90
CA LYS A 25 0.43 -13.65 4.01
C LYS A 25 0.82 -12.24 3.59
N ALA A 26 1.26 -11.39 4.52
CA ALA A 26 1.68 -10.03 4.22
C ALA A 26 2.86 -10.00 3.24
N VAL A 27 3.90 -10.82 3.46
CA VAL A 27 5.07 -10.91 2.57
C VAL A 27 4.65 -11.39 1.18
N VAL A 28 3.83 -12.44 1.08
CA VAL A 28 3.34 -12.95 -0.21
C VAL A 28 2.50 -11.89 -0.93
N THR A 29 1.62 -11.19 -0.24
CA THR A 29 0.83 -10.10 -0.81
C THR A 29 1.72 -8.96 -1.32
N ILE A 30 2.69 -8.50 -0.51
CA ILE A 30 3.63 -7.45 -0.91
C ILE A 30 4.41 -7.90 -2.15
N PHE A 31 4.97 -9.11 -2.13
CA PHE A 31 5.72 -9.65 -3.25
C PHE A 31 4.86 -9.73 -4.53
N ALA A 32 3.63 -10.22 -4.44
CA ALA A 32 2.71 -10.30 -5.57
C ALA A 32 2.37 -8.90 -6.13
N VAL A 33 2.09 -7.92 -5.26
CA VAL A 33 1.77 -6.55 -5.67
C VAL A 33 2.98 -5.88 -6.30
N VAL A 34 4.16 -5.94 -5.67
CA VAL A 34 5.41 -5.38 -6.19
C VAL A 34 5.72 -5.95 -7.58
N THR A 35 5.60 -7.26 -7.74
CA THR A 35 5.83 -7.95 -9.02
C THR A 35 4.81 -7.52 -10.07
N ALA A 36 3.52 -7.55 -9.73
CA ALA A 36 2.47 -7.15 -10.65
C ALA A 36 2.63 -5.68 -11.07
N THR A 37 2.83 -4.76 -10.14
CA THR A 37 3.01 -3.33 -10.42
C THR A 37 4.24 -3.07 -11.28
N PHE A 38 5.37 -3.75 -11.01
CA PHE A 38 6.58 -3.63 -11.82
C PHE A 38 6.31 -3.95 -13.29
N PHE A 39 5.71 -5.12 -13.57
CA PHE A 39 5.43 -5.54 -14.93
C PHE A 39 4.32 -4.70 -15.57
N LEU A 40 3.26 -4.36 -14.83
CA LEU A 40 2.18 -3.51 -15.33
C LEU A 40 2.69 -2.15 -15.80
N ILE A 41 3.56 -1.50 -15.02
CA ILE A 41 4.12 -0.18 -15.39
C ILE A 41 5.04 -0.31 -16.60
N ARG A 42 5.93 -1.31 -16.63
CA ARG A 42 6.97 -1.41 -17.69
C ARG A 42 6.47 -1.99 -19.00
N LEU A 43 5.45 -2.84 -18.97
CA LEU A 43 4.82 -3.42 -20.17
C LEU A 43 3.73 -2.52 -20.76
N MET A 44 3.31 -1.47 -20.05
CA MET A 44 2.35 -0.51 -20.58
C MET A 44 2.97 0.28 -21.75
N PRO A 45 2.27 0.44 -22.89
CA PRO A 45 2.79 1.11 -24.09
C PRO A 45 3.05 2.61 -23.92
N SER A 46 2.63 3.21 -22.81
CA SER A 46 2.94 4.60 -22.44
C SER A 46 3.42 4.64 -20.98
N ASN A 47 4.51 3.93 -20.71
CA ASN A 47 5.08 3.95 -19.37
C ASN A 47 5.65 5.35 -19.04
N PRO A 48 5.82 5.69 -17.75
CA PRO A 48 6.25 7.02 -17.34
C PRO A 48 7.62 7.43 -17.86
N VAL A 49 8.52 6.47 -18.11
CA VAL A 49 9.86 6.74 -18.64
C VAL A 49 9.77 7.16 -20.10
N GLU A 50 8.97 6.46 -20.91
CA GLU A 50 8.72 6.82 -22.31
C GLU A 50 8.02 8.17 -22.41
N ILE A 51 7.04 8.46 -21.55
CA ILE A 51 6.40 9.78 -21.48
C ILE A 51 7.43 10.87 -21.20
N PHE A 52 8.34 10.64 -20.24
CA PHE A 52 9.42 11.58 -19.95
C PHE A 52 10.33 11.79 -21.18
N ILE A 53 10.73 10.72 -21.88
CA ILE A 53 11.57 10.81 -23.08
C ILE A 53 10.87 11.66 -24.15
N GLN A 54 9.59 11.38 -24.43
CA GLN A 54 8.81 12.13 -25.42
C GLN A 54 8.63 13.61 -25.03
N GLU A 55 8.43 13.90 -23.75
CA GLU A 55 8.39 15.27 -23.24
C GLU A 55 9.73 16.00 -23.45
N GLN A 56 10.87 15.34 -23.22
CA GLN A 56 12.19 15.94 -23.43
C GLN A 56 12.44 16.26 -24.91
N ILE A 57 12.06 15.34 -25.80
CA ILE A 57 12.15 15.54 -27.25
C ILE A 57 11.27 16.71 -27.68
N ALA A 58 10.01 16.76 -27.23
CA ALA A 58 9.05 17.78 -27.63
C ALA A 58 9.39 19.18 -27.07
N MET A 59 9.89 19.26 -25.83
CA MET A 59 10.14 20.53 -25.15
C MET A 59 11.51 21.12 -25.47
N TYR A 60 12.53 20.28 -25.64
CA TYR A 60 13.92 20.73 -25.78
C TYR A 60 14.55 20.35 -27.13
N GLY A 61 13.81 19.66 -28.00
CA GLY A 61 14.33 19.24 -29.31
C GLY A 61 15.47 18.21 -29.22
N MET A 62 15.59 17.51 -28.09
CA MET A 62 16.62 16.48 -27.89
C MET A 62 16.42 15.32 -28.87
N SER A 63 17.52 14.65 -29.23
CA SER A 63 17.43 13.36 -29.90
C SER A 63 16.85 12.30 -28.95
N TYR A 64 16.26 11.24 -29.52
CA TYR A 64 15.72 10.13 -28.71
C TYR A 64 16.79 9.51 -27.79
N GLN A 65 18.03 9.38 -28.27
CA GLN A 65 19.11 8.80 -27.49
C GLN A 65 19.49 9.68 -26.29
N GLU A 66 19.64 10.98 -26.48
CA GLU A 66 19.97 11.92 -25.38
C GLU A 66 18.88 11.95 -24.31
N ALA A 67 17.61 12.00 -24.74
CA ALA A 67 16.47 11.97 -23.82
C ALA A 67 16.39 10.64 -23.04
N ARG A 68 16.72 9.52 -23.70
CA ARG A 68 16.76 8.18 -23.09
C ARG A 68 17.88 8.04 -22.07
N ASP A 69 19.08 8.53 -22.38
CA ASP A 69 20.23 8.52 -21.46
C ASP A 69 19.94 9.37 -20.22
N GLN A 70 19.28 10.52 -20.40
CA GLN A 70 18.83 11.36 -19.30
C GLN A 70 17.79 10.66 -18.42
N ALA A 71 16.83 9.94 -19.02
CA ALA A 71 15.85 9.12 -18.30
C ALA A 71 16.52 8.01 -17.48
N SER A 72 17.46 7.29 -18.08
CA SER A 72 18.25 6.23 -17.41
C SER A 72 18.97 6.77 -16.17
N ALA A 73 19.66 7.92 -16.32
CA ALA A 73 20.36 8.56 -15.22
C ALA A 73 19.42 9.10 -14.14
N LEU A 74 18.30 9.73 -14.53
CA LEU A 74 17.35 10.32 -13.58
C LEU A 74 16.66 9.25 -12.74
N PHE A 75 16.17 8.19 -13.38
CA PHE A 75 15.42 7.14 -12.68
C PHE A 75 16.31 6.04 -12.10
N ALA A 76 17.62 6.07 -12.36
CA ALA A 76 18.58 5.02 -12.01
C ALA A 76 18.12 3.64 -12.51
N ILE A 77 17.75 3.57 -13.80
CA ILE A 77 17.28 2.35 -14.45
C ILE A 77 18.12 2.10 -15.69
N ASP A 78 18.74 0.92 -15.77
CA ASP A 78 19.33 0.44 -17.02
C ASP A 78 18.21 0.03 -17.99
N LEU A 79 18.00 0.86 -19.02
CA LEU A 79 16.96 0.64 -20.05
C LEU A 79 17.35 -0.42 -21.09
N ASP A 80 18.61 -0.82 -21.14
CA ASP A 80 19.13 -1.79 -22.10
C ASP A 80 19.23 -3.21 -21.50
N ALA A 81 19.24 -3.30 -20.16
CA ALA A 81 19.18 -4.58 -19.46
C ALA A 81 17.86 -5.34 -19.73
N PRO A 82 17.87 -6.68 -19.81
CA PRO A 82 16.67 -7.50 -19.86
C PRO A 82 15.74 -7.22 -18.67
N LEU A 83 14.42 -7.28 -18.89
CA LEU A 83 13.41 -7.00 -17.83
C LEU A 83 13.62 -7.82 -16.55
N SER A 84 14.13 -9.06 -16.65
CA SER A 84 14.45 -9.90 -15.51
C SER A 84 15.58 -9.32 -14.65
N GLN A 85 16.63 -8.77 -15.26
CA GLN A 85 17.72 -8.12 -14.54
C GLN A 85 17.23 -6.84 -13.87
N GLN A 86 16.48 -6.01 -14.60
CA GLN A 86 15.92 -4.80 -14.03
C GLN A 86 14.96 -5.08 -12.86
N TYR A 87 14.27 -6.23 -12.87
CA TYR A 87 13.40 -6.67 -11.77
C TYR A 87 14.20 -7.08 -10.54
N LEU A 88 15.27 -7.86 -10.72
CA LEU A 88 16.14 -8.29 -9.63
C LEU A 88 16.86 -7.09 -8.98
N GLU A 89 17.32 -6.14 -9.78
CA GLU A 89 17.90 -4.89 -9.27
C GLU A 89 16.87 -4.07 -8.51
N TYR A 90 15.67 -3.88 -9.06
CA TYR A 90 14.58 -3.19 -8.38
C TYR A 90 14.21 -3.84 -7.04
N LEU A 91 14.12 -5.18 -7.00
CA LEU A 91 13.85 -5.91 -5.76
C LEU A 91 15.00 -5.78 -4.75
N GLY A 92 16.25 -5.82 -5.23
CA GLY A 92 17.44 -5.61 -4.40
C GLY A 92 17.48 -4.22 -3.76
N ASN A 93 17.15 -3.18 -4.52
CA ASN A 93 17.04 -1.81 -4.04
C ASN A 93 15.92 -1.68 -3.01
N LEU A 94 14.74 -2.25 -3.30
CA LEU A 94 13.60 -2.25 -2.38
C LEU A 94 13.93 -2.92 -1.04
N LEU A 95 14.65 -4.05 -1.05
CA LEU A 95 15.09 -4.74 0.17
C LEU A 95 16.12 -3.94 0.98
N ARG A 96 16.90 -3.06 0.32
CA ARG A 96 17.82 -2.12 0.98
C ARG A 96 17.12 -0.85 1.47
N GLY A 97 15.83 -0.71 1.22
CA GLY A 97 15.05 0.48 1.55
C GLY A 97 15.20 1.61 0.54
N ASP A 98 15.83 1.35 -0.61
CA ASP A 98 15.89 2.30 -1.71
C ASP A 98 14.64 2.13 -2.59
N LEU A 99 13.77 3.13 -2.52
CA LEU A 99 12.51 3.18 -3.26
C LEU A 99 12.67 3.87 -4.64
N GLY A 100 13.86 4.39 -4.93
CA GLY A 100 14.16 5.14 -6.14
C GLY A 100 13.51 6.52 -6.19
N GLN A 101 13.47 7.08 -7.40
CA GLN A 101 12.87 8.37 -7.68
C GLN A 101 11.42 8.25 -8.15
N SER A 102 10.65 9.30 -7.90
CA SER A 102 9.27 9.39 -8.36
C SER A 102 9.21 9.65 -9.86
N TYR A 103 8.42 8.83 -10.57
CA TYR A 103 8.14 9.05 -11.99
C TYR A 103 7.29 10.30 -12.29
N ARG A 104 6.52 10.81 -11.31
CA ARG A 104 5.72 12.04 -11.48
C ARG A 104 6.49 13.29 -11.06
N SER A 105 6.94 13.33 -9.81
CA SER A 105 7.81 14.38 -9.27
C SER A 105 9.28 14.08 -9.62
N LYS A 106 9.69 14.53 -10.81
CA LYS A 106 11.04 14.35 -11.37
C LYS A 106 12.11 14.84 -10.37
N GLY A 107 13.18 14.06 -10.17
CA GLY A 107 14.28 14.41 -9.26
C GLY A 107 13.97 14.30 -7.77
N THR A 108 12.78 13.81 -7.39
CA THR A 108 12.39 13.64 -5.99
C THR A 108 12.42 12.16 -5.61
N TYR A 109 13.10 11.82 -4.51
CA TYR A 109 13.08 10.46 -3.98
C TYR A 109 11.72 10.09 -3.41
N VAL A 110 11.26 8.87 -3.64
CA VAL A 110 9.98 8.37 -3.13
C VAL A 110 9.97 8.39 -1.60
N ALA A 111 11.09 8.11 -0.95
CA ALA A 111 11.22 8.15 0.50
C ALA A 111 10.92 9.54 1.08
N ASP A 112 11.31 10.62 0.39
CA ASP A 112 11.09 11.99 0.86
C ASP A 112 9.62 12.40 0.72
N ILE A 113 8.97 11.99 -0.38
CA ILE A 113 7.52 12.13 -0.55
C ILE A 113 6.79 11.42 0.59
N ILE A 114 7.16 10.16 0.87
CA ILE A 114 6.54 9.41 1.98
C ILE A 114 6.75 10.14 3.30
N ARG A 115 7.97 10.59 3.62
CA ARG A 115 8.26 11.32 4.85
C ARG A 115 7.46 12.62 4.98
N GLN A 116 7.27 13.32 3.86
CA GLN A 116 6.50 14.57 3.84
C GLN A 116 5.02 14.35 4.17
N PHE A 117 4.41 13.29 3.63
CA PHE A 117 2.97 13.05 3.80
C PHE A 117 2.61 12.14 4.98
N LEU A 118 3.54 11.29 5.43
CA LEU A 118 3.31 10.31 6.48
C LEU A 118 2.74 10.93 7.78
N PRO A 119 3.24 12.07 8.30
CA PRO A 119 2.68 12.69 9.51
C PRO A 119 1.21 13.08 9.34
N TRP A 120 0.84 13.61 8.17
CA TRP A 120 -0.53 14.03 7.88
C TRP A 120 -1.47 12.84 7.72
N THR A 121 -1.01 11.77 7.08
CA THR A 121 -1.77 10.51 7.00
C THR A 121 -1.96 9.90 8.38
N LEU A 122 -0.91 9.84 9.21
CA LEU A 122 -1.00 9.32 10.56
C LEU A 122 -1.92 10.17 11.44
N PHE A 123 -1.84 11.50 11.31
CA PHE A 123 -2.72 12.41 12.02
C PHE A 123 -4.18 12.21 11.62
N SER A 124 -4.48 12.24 10.31
CA SER A 124 -5.85 12.08 9.81
C SER A 124 -6.42 10.69 10.13
N VAL A 125 -5.72 9.62 9.74
CA VAL A 125 -6.19 8.25 9.98
C VAL A 125 -6.24 7.94 11.48
N GLY A 126 -5.24 8.38 12.24
CA GLY A 126 -5.17 8.15 13.68
C GLY A 126 -6.28 8.86 14.45
N THR A 127 -6.55 10.14 14.14
CA THR A 127 -7.64 10.88 14.77
C THR A 127 -9.01 10.30 14.39
N SER A 128 -9.23 9.98 13.10
CA SER A 128 -10.45 9.30 12.66
C SER A 128 -10.64 7.96 13.37
N LEU A 129 -9.59 7.14 13.48
CA LEU A 129 -9.65 5.86 14.17
C LEU A 129 -10.03 6.03 15.65
N LEU A 130 -9.40 6.97 16.36
CA LEU A 130 -9.71 7.22 17.77
C LEU A 130 -11.15 7.68 17.96
N ILE A 131 -11.61 8.65 17.15
CA ILE A 131 -12.97 9.16 17.22
C ILE A 131 -13.98 8.06 16.90
N SER A 132 -13.80 7.34 15.78
CA SER A 132 -14.70 6.25 15.39
C SER A 132 -14.70 5.11 16.38
N PHE A 133 -13.56 4.76 16.97
CA PHE A 133 -13.48 3.73 18.00
C PHE A 133 -14.24 4.14 19.27
N VAL A 134 -13.99 5.34 19.78
CA VAL A 134 -14.65 5.85 21.00
C VAL A 134 -16.16 5.95 20.78
N LEU A 135 -16.59 6.60 19.69
CA LEU A 135 -18.02 6.73 19.38
C LEU A 135 -18.67 5.37 19.13
N GLY A 136 -18.02 4.48 18.37
CA GLY A 136 -18.53 3.14 18.09
C GLY A 136 -18.72 2.31 19.36
N VAL A 137 -17.75 2.35 20.27
CA VAL A 137 -17.83 1.64 21.56
C VAL A 137 -18.92 2.23 22.45
N VAL A 138 -19.03 3.55 22.56
CA VAL A 138 -20.05 4.21 23.39
C VAL A 138 -21.46 3.95 22.85
N LEU A 139 -21.68 4.13 21.55
CA LEU A 139 -22.97 3.86 20.93
C LEU A 139 -23.32 2.37 21.00
N GLY A 140 -22.35 1.49 20.76
CA GLY A 140 -22.53 0.04 20.91
C GLY A 140 -22.90 -0.37 22.33
N MET A 141 -22.24 0.21 23.33
CA MET A 141 -22.55 -0.01 24.74
C MET A 141 -23.95 0.50 25.11
N LEU A 142 -24.34 1.68 24.61
CA LEU A 142 -25.65 2.27 24.85
C LEU A 142 -26.77 1.40 24.28
N MET A 143 -26.62 0.91 23.04
CA MET A 143 -27.57 -0.02 22.42
C MET A 143 -27.68 -1.32 23.22
N ALA A 144 -26.55 -1.87 23.67
CA ALA A 144 -26.53 -3.08 24.48
C ALA A 144 -27.19 -2.90 25.86
N TYR A 145 -26.99 -1.76 26.52
CA TYR A 145 -27.58 -1.46 27.83
C TYR A 145 -29.08 -1.13 27.74
N ARG A 146 -29.51 -0.47 26.66
CA ARG A 146 -30.90 -0.07 26.40
C ARG A 146 -31.55 -0.96 25.34
N ARG A 147 -31.30 -2.27 25.42
CA ARG A 147 -31.77 -3.25 24.43
C ARG A 147 -33.30 -3.25 24.30
N GLU A 148 -33.79 -3.43 23.09
CA GLU A 148 -35.23 -3.47 22.76
C GLU A 148 -35.99 -2.16 23.05
N THR A 149 -35.27 -1.04 23.24
CA THR A 149 -35.85 0.28 23.38
C THR A 149 -35.85 1.03 22.05
N PRO A 150 -36.66 2.10 21.88
CA PRO A 150 -36.63 2.92 20.66
C PRO A 150 -35.23 3.48 20.31
N ILE A 151 -34.37 3.70 21.30
CA ILE A 151 -32.99 4.18 21.10
C ILE A 151 -32.14 3.11 20.39
N ASP A 152 -32.28 1.85 20.81
CA ASP A 152 -31.58 0.71 20.18
C ASP A 152 -32.03 0.56 18.72
N TYR A 153 -33.34 0.53 18.46
CA TYR A 153 -33.87 0.43 17.10
C TYR A 153 -33.45 1.60 16.20
N ALA A 154 -33.48 2.84 16.72
CA ALA A 154 -33.09 4.03 15.96
C ALA A 154 -31.59 4.01 15.60
N LEU A 155 -30.72 3.74 16.58
CA LEU A 155 -29.26 3.70 16.35
C LEU A 155 -28.85 2.53 15.46
N SER A 156 -29.43 1.35 15.66
CA SER A 156 -29.15 0.17 14.83
C SER A 156 -29.59 0.35 13.38
N THR A 157 -30.76 0.96 13.17
CA THR A 157 -31.26 1.29 11.81
C THR A 157 -30.34 2.32 11.15
N PHE A 158 -30.00 3.40 11.86
CA PHE A 158 -29.10 4.44 11.36
C PHE A 158 -27.73 3.86 10.99
N ALA A 159 -27.12 3.06 11.87
CA ALA A 159 -25.84 2.41 11.61
C ALA A 159 -25.91 1.48 10.38
N SER A 160 -27.01 0.73 10.24
CA SER A 160 -27.22 -0.15 9.09
C SER A 160 -27.32 0.64 7.78
N LEU A 161 -28.08 1.74 7.76
CA LEU A 161 -28.20 2.61 6.59
C LEU A 161 -26.84 3.21 6.21
N VAL A 162 -26.13 3.81 7.16
CA VAL A 162 -24.81 4.42 6.92
C VAL A 162 -23.81 3.38 6.43
N SER A 163 -23.78 2.19 7.04
CA SER A 163 -22.85 1.11 6.64
C SER A 163 -23.14 0.53 5.25
N SER A 164 -24.38 0.70 4.76
CA SER A 164 -24.79 0.23 3.44
C SER A 164 -24.44 1.23 2.33
N VAL A 165 -24.14 2.50 2.65
CA VAL A 165 -23.73 3.49 1.66
C VAL A 165 -22.27 3.26 1.28
N PRO A 166 -21.94 3.09 0.00
CA PRO A 166 -20.56 3.03 -0.46
C PRO A 166 -19.75 4.28 -0.06
N ASN A 167 -18.56 4.07 0.50
CA ASN A 167 -17.69 5.16 0.99
C ASN A 167 -17.42 6.25 -0.05
N TYR A 168 -17.31 5.90 -1.34
CA TYR A 168 -17.05 6.88 -2.39
C TYR A 168 -18.23 7.84 -2.62
N LEU A 169 -19.48 7.42 -2.35
CA LEU A 169 -20.65 8.31 -2.46
C LEU A 169 -20.66 9.32 -1.31
N ILE A 170 -20.33 8.88 -0.11
CA ILE A 170 -20.19 9.76 1.06
C ILE A 170 -19.12 10.83 0.78
N ALA A 171 -18.00 10.43 0.20
CA ALA A 171 -16.90 11.33 -0.14
C ALA A 171 -17.22 12.38 -1.22
N ILE A 172 -18.24 12.15 -2.07
CA ILE A 172 -18.68 13.11 -3.09
C ILE A 172 -19.63 14.16 -2.50
N ILE A 173 -20.39 13.79 -1.45
CA ILE A 173 -21.40 14.66 -0.84
C ILE A 173 -20.77 15.66 0.17
N LEU A 174 -19.68 15.24 0.82
CA LEU A 174 -18.88 16.07 1.75
C LEU A 174 -17.92 17.01 0.99
#